data_AF-A0A518HDU6-F1
#
_entry.id   AF-A0A518HDU6-F1
#
_cell.length_a   1.000
_cell.length_b   1.000
_cell.length_c   1.000
_cell.angle_alpha   90.00
_cell.angle_beta   90.00
_cell.angle_gamma   90.00
#
_symmetry.space_group_name_H-M   'P 1'
#
loop_
_entity.id
_entity.type
_entity.pdbx_description
1 polymer ?
#
loop_
_entity_poly.entity_id
_entity_poly.type
_entity_poly.pdbx_seq_one_letter_code
_entity_poly.pdbx_strand_id
1 'polypeptide(L)'
;MILGMEIALLIFGIAALVRGKFSVGKDRKVTGWRARLLGLICLTPFPVAMTAGIVIGVVAALDGRGEPDYLVIAGVEVVIVVATCVIVALLGKAFYAQQRREEARPAFPGADGFGVDPGPPADPDNPYAPPRTRA
;
A
#
# COMPACT_ATOMS: atom_id res chain seq x y z
N MET A 1 1.63 10.27 -25.43
CA MET A 1 2.33 9.63 -24.31
C MET A 1 1.91 10.27 -23.01
N ILE A 2 1.58 9.47 -22.02
CA ILE A 2 1.04 9.87 -20.71
C ILE A 2 2.18 9.99 -19.69
N LEU A 3 3.41 10.14 -20.19
CA LEU A 3 4.67 10.18 -19.45
C LEU A 3 4.61 11.07 -18.20
N GLY A 4 3.94 12.23 -18.29
CA GLY A 4 3.76 13.12 -17.14
C GLY A 4 2.97 12.48 -15.98
N MET A 5 1.94 11.69 -16.29
CA MET A 5 1.15 10.96 -15.29
C MET A 5 1.96 9.81 -14.69
N GLU A 6 2.72 9.08 -15.49
CA GLU A 6 3.58 8.00 -15.00
C GLU A 6 4.68 8.52 -14.08
N ILE A 7 5.33 9.63 -14.45
CA ILE A 7 6.34 10.29 -13.60
C ILE A 7 5.70 10.78 -12.30
N ALA A 8 4.50 11.36 -12.34
CA ALA A 8 3.79 11.76 -11.14
C ALA A 8 3.46 10.56 -10.25
N LEU A 9 2.99 9.44 -10.83
CA LEU A 9 2.70 8.20 -10.11
C LEU A 9 3.96 7.59 -9.50
N LEU A 10 5.07 7.63 -10.23
CA LEU A 10 6.38 7.16 -9.80
C LEU A 10 6.90 7.95 -8.60
N ILE A 11 6.94 9.29 -8.71
CA ILE A 11 7.36 10.17 -7.62
C ILE A 11 6.46 9.97 -6.40
N PHE A 12 5.15 9.89 -6.61
CA PHE A 12 4.19 9.63 -5.55
C PHE A 12 4.39 8.26 -4.89
N GLY A 13 4.64 7.20 -5.68
CA GLY A 13 4.95 5.86 -5.19
C GLY A 13 6.22 5.82 -4.35
N ILE A 14 7.30 6.46 -4.81
CA ILE A 14 8.56 6.58 -4.06
C ILE A 14 8.32 7.35 -2.76
N ALA A 15 7.59 8.48 -2.82
CA ALA A 15 7.26 9.25 -1.63
C ALA A 15 6.45 8.44 -0.61
N ALA A 16 5.51 7.61 -1.05
CA ALA A 16 4.72 6.72 -0.20
C ALA A 16 5.56 5.58 0.42
N LEU A 17 6.50 5.01 -0.34
CA LEU A 17 7.44 4.00 0.15
C LEU A 17 8.35 4.54 1.25
N VAL A 18 8.95 5.71 1.02
CA VAL A 18 9.87 6.35 1.97
C VAL A 18 9.12 6.84 3.21
N ARG A 19 7.99 7.53 3.03
CA ARG A 19 7.23 8.11 4.15
C ARG A 19 6.39 7.09 4.91
N GLY A 20 6.09 5.93 4.31
CA GLY A 20 5.16 4.95 4.88
C GLY A 20 3.74 5.52 5.07
N LYS A 21 3.34 6.48 4.22
CA LYS A 21 2.05 7.17 4.28
C LYS A 21 1.49 7.31 2.86
N PHE A 22 0.26 6.87 2.66
CA PHE A 22 -0.43 6.90 1.37
C PHE A 22 -1.80 7.58 1.53
N SER A 23 -2.07 8.60 0.70
CA SER A 23 -3.33 9.35 0.76
C SER A 23 -4.35 8.78 -0.22
N VAL A 24 -5.52 8.34 0.28
CA VAL A 24 -6.64 7.78 -0.52
C VAL A 24 -7.77 8.82 -0.69
N GLY A 25 -7.60 10.02 -0.14
CA GLY A 25 -8.56 11.13 -0.19
C GLY A 25 -8.19 12.22 0.80
N LYS A 26 -9.02 13.26 0.92
CA LYS A 26 -8.75 14.45 1.75
C LYS A 26 -8.42 14.09 3.21
N ASP A 27 -9.20 13.17 3.80
CA ASP A 27 -9.09 12.80 5.23
C ASP A 27 -8.79 11.30 5.44
N ARG A 28 -8.37 10.58 4.39
CA ARG A 28 -8.12 9.13 4.45
C ARG A 28 -6.66 8.83 4.15
N LYS A 29 -5.93 8.40 5.18
CA LYS A 29 -4.51 8.04 5.09
C LYS A 29 -4.33 6.58 5.49
N VAL A 30 -3.68 5.82 4.62
CA VAL A 30 -3.16 4.48 4.94
C VAL A 30 -1.73 4.67 5.43
N THR A 31 -1.36 4.01 6.53
CA THR A 31 -0.03 4.13 7.13
C THR A 31 0.68 2.78 7.24
N GLY A 32 1.98 2.82 7.55
CA GLY A 32 2.78 1.63 7.83
C GLY A 32 3.08 0.79 6.58
N TRP A 33 3.11 -0.53 6.75
CA TRP A 33 3.49 -1.46 5.67
C TRP A 33 2.48 -1.46 4.51
N ARG A 34 1.18 -1.29 4.79
CA ARG A 34 0.13 -1.20 3.78
C ARG A 34 0.33 -0.03 2.83
N ALA A 35 0.77 1.11 3.37
CA ALA A 35 1.09 2.30 2.58
C ALA A 35 2.29 2.07 1.65
N ARG A 36 3.31 1.35 2.14
CA ARG A 36 4.48 0.97 1.33
C ARG A 36 4.08 0.04 0.20
N LEU A 37 3.20 -0.93 0.44
CA LEU A 37 2.70 -1.83 -0.60
C LEU A 37 1.98 -1.07 -1.72
N LEU A 38 1.10 -0.11 -1.37
CA LEU A 38 0.45 0.75 -2.36
C LEU A 38 1.45 1.59 -3.16
N GLY A 39 2.47 2.14 -2.48
CA GLY A 39 3.55 2.86 -3.13
C GLY A 39 4.33 2.00 -4.13
N LEU A 40 4.59 0.72 -3.78
CA LEU A 40 5.26 -0.24 -4.64
C LEU A 40 4.45 -0.54 -5.90
N ILE A 41 3.13 -0.69 -5.77
CA ILE A 41 2.21 -0.85 -6.90
C ILE A 41 2.25 0.37 -7.82
N CYS A 42 2.30 1.59 -7.26
CA CYS A 42 2.46 2.82 -8.04
C CYS A 42 3.77 2.89 -8.85
N LEU A 43 4.80 2.10 -8.51
CA LEU A 43 6.03 2.03 -9.32
C LEU A 43 5.93 1.07 -10.50
N THR A 44 4.93 0.17 -10.51
CA THR A 44 4.81 -0.90 -11.51
C THR A 44 4.49 -0.48 -12.94
N PRO A 45 3.79 0.64 -13.24
CA PRO A 45 3.48 1.01 -14.62
C PRO A 45 4.72 1.15 -15.49
N PHE A 46 5.79 1.76 -14.95
CA PHE A 46 7.02 2.00 -15.69
C PHE A 46 7.72 0.72 -16.17
N PRO A 47 8.07 -0.26 -15.29
CA PRO A 47 8.66 -1.52 -15.75
C PRO A 47 7.70 -2.35 -16.59
N VAL A 48 6.39 -2.31 -16.33
CA VAL A 48 5.39 -3.04 -17.13
C VAL A 48 5.26 -2.47 -18.53
N ALA A 49 5.19 -1.14 -18.68
CA ALA A 49 5.13 -0.46 -19.96
C ALA A 49 6.42 -0.68 -20.77
N MET A 50 7.58 -0.61 -20.12
CA MET A 50 8.86 -0.92 -20.77
C MET A 50 8.91 -2.36 -21.27
N THR A 51 8.49 -3.32 -20.45
CA THR A 51 8.46 -4.74 -20.83
C THR A 51 7.47 -4.98 -21.97
N ALA A 52 6.27 -4.38 -21.90
CA ALA A 52 5.27 -4.48 -22.96
C ALA A 52 5.79 -3.90 -24.29
N GLY A 53 6.46 -2.74 -24.25
CA GLY A 53 7.08 -2.12 -25.43
C GLY A 53 8.16 -3.01 -26.06
N ILE A 54 9.02 -3.62 -25.24
CA ILE A 54 10.04 -4.57 -25.71
C ILE A 54 9.37 -5.77 -26.38
N VAL A 55 8.36 -6.37 -25.75
CA VAL A 55 7.65 -7.54 -26.29
C VAL A 55 6.97 -7.20 -27.62
N ILE A 56 6.28 -6.06 -27.71
CA ILE A 56 5.64 -5.60 -28.95
C ILE A 56 6.67 -5.40 -30.05
N GLY A 57 7.81 -4.77 -29.74
CA GLY A 57 8.89 -4.55 -30.70
C GLY A 57 9.50 -5.85 -31.22
N VAL A 58 9.74 -6.82 -30.33
CA VAL A 58 10.27 -8.14 -30.71
C VAL A 58 9.28 -8.89 -31.60
N VAL A 59 7.99 -8.91 -31.24
CA VAL A 59 6.95 -9.58 -32.05
C VAL A 59 6.82 -8.92 -33.42
N ALA A 60 6.81 -7.59 -33.50
CA ALA A 60 6.75 -6.87 -34.77
C ALA A 60 7.95 -7.22 -35.68
N ALA A 61 9.16 -7.27 -35.12
CA ALA A 61 10.36 -7.65 -35.85
C ALA A 61 10.32 -9.09 -36.37
N LEU A 62 9.78 -10.04 -35.58
CA LEU A 62 9.64 -11.44 -35.98
C LEU A 62 8.58 -11.63 -37.08
N ASP A 63 7.50 -10.86 -37.04
CA ASP A 63 6.42 -10.90 -38.05
C ASP A 63 6.83 -10.22 -39.38
N GLY A 64 8.04 -9.67 -39.47
CA GLY A 64 8.47 -8.87 -40.61
C GLY A 64 7.67 -7.57 -40.77
N ARG A 65 6.92 -7.19 -39.74
CA ARG A 65 6.28 -5.88 -39.66
C ARG A 65 7.38 -4.87 -39.37
N GLY A 66 7.30 -3.70 -40.02
CA GLY A 66 8.24 -2.61 -39.79
C GLY A 66 8.06 -2.00 -38.40
N GLU A 67 7.90 -0.67 -38.35
CA GLU A 67 7.69 0.00 -37.06
C GLU A 67 6.35 -0.40 -36.42
N PRO A 68 6.32 -0.70 -35.10
CA PRO A 68 5.08 -1.02 -34.40
C PRO A 68 4.13 0.19 -34.38
N ASP A 69 2.83 -0.09 -34.51
CA ASP A 69 1.78 0.94 -34.55
C ASP A 69 1.76 1.75 -33.24
N TYR A 70 1.98 3.06 -33.37
CA TYR A 70 1.96 4.01 -32.25
C TYR A 70 0.65 3.99 -31.47
N LEU A 71 -0.49 3.79 -32.15
CA LEU A 71 -1.80 3.73 -31.49
C LEU A 71 -1.93 2.51 -30.59
N VAL A 72 -1.34 1.37 -30.99
CA VAL A 72 -1.31 0.15 -30.18
C VAL A 72 -0.45 0.37 -28.94
N ILE A 73 0.76 0.94 -29.09
CA ILE A 73 1.65 1.23 -27.97
C ILE A 73 0.99 2.20 -26.98
N ALA A 74 0.44 3.30 -27.50
CA ALA A 74 -0.26 4.29 -26.67
C ALA A 74 -1.49 3.69 -25.97
N GLY A 75 -2.25 2.83 -26.65
CA GLY A 75 -3.39 2.12 -26.07
C GLY A 75 -2.98 1.22 -24.91
N VAL A 76 -1.88 0.48 -25.07
CA VAL A 76 -1.32 -0.39 -24.01
C VAL A 76 -0.87 0.45 -22.80
N GLU A 77 -0.18 1.56 -23.03
CA GLU A 77 0.25 2.49 -21.96
C GLU A 77 -0.95 3.01 -21.15
N VAL A 78 -2.02 3.48 -21.84
CA VAL A 78 -3.26 3.94 -21.19
C VAL A 78 -3.87 2.83 -20.33
N VAL A 79 -4.00 1.62 -20.87
CA VAL A 79 -4.60 0.49 -20.15
C VAL A 79 -3.80 0.14 -18.90
N ILE A 80 -2.47 0.11 -18.98
CA ILE A 80 -1.58 -0.17 -17.83
C ILE A 80 -1.75 0.87 -16.73
N VAL A 81 -1.72 2.16 -17.09
CA VAL A 81 -1.84 3.26 -16.12
C VAL A 81 -3.22 3.26 -15.47
N VAL A 82 -4.29 3.13 -16.27
CA VAL A 82 -5.67 3.09 -15.76
C VAL A 82 -5.89 1.87 -14.87
N ALA A 83 -5.45 0.68 -15.28
CA ALA A 83 -5.56 -0.53 -14.49
C ALA A 83 -4.84 -0.39 -13.14
N THR A 84 -3.62 0.17 -13.16
CA THR A 84 -2.87 0.45 -11.93
C THR A 84 -3.62 1.42 -11.02
N CYS A 85 -4.17 2.50 -11.57
CA CYS A 85 -4.95 3.47 -10.80
C CYS A 85 -6.18 2.82 -10.13
N VAL A 86 -6.89 1.95 -10.87
CA VAL A 86 -8.04 1.20 -10.35
C VAL A 86 -7.61 0.26 -9.23
N ILE A 87 -6.55 -0.53 -9.43
CA ILE A 87 -6.02 -1.45 -8.42
C ILE A 87 -5.64 -0.70 -7.14
N VAL A 88 -4.88 0.39 -7.28
CA VAL A 88 -4.44 1.23 -6.14
C VAL A 88 -5.64 1.85 -5.43
N ALA A 89 -6.67 2.32 -6.15
CA ALA A 89 -7.87 2.87 -5.55
C ALA A 89 -8.67 1.82 -4.77
N LEU A 90 -8.81 0.60 -5.31
CA LEU A 90 -9.53 -0.50 -4.65
C LEU A 90 -8.77 -0.99 -3.40
N LEU A 91 -7.48 -1.28 -3.53
CA LEU A 91 -6.64 -1.71 -2.41
C LEU A 91 -6.50 -0.62 -1.36
N GLY A 92 -6.36 0.65 -1.77
CA GLY A 92 -6.31 1.78 -0.84
C GLY A 92 -7.57 1.89 0.01
N LYS A 93 -8.76 1.72 -0.59
CA LYS A 93 -10.03 1.67 0.15
C LYS A 93 -10.11 0.47 1.10
N ALA A 94 -9.70 -0.70 0.64
CA ALA A 94 -9.71 -1.93 1.45
C ALA A 94 -8.77 -1.83 2.66
N PHE A 95 -7.53 -1.39 2.45
CA PHE A 95 -6.55 -1.20 3.51
C PHE A 95 -6.95 -0.12 4.50
N TYR A 96 -7.54 0.98 4.03
CA TYR A 96 -8.08 2.01 4.93
C TYR A 96 -9.22 1.45 5.79
N ALA A 97 -10.14 0.67 5.21
CA ALA A 97 -11.23 0.05 5.96
C ALA A 97 -10.71 -0.95 7.02
N GLN A 98 -9.68 -1.74 6.70
CA GLN A 98 -9.03 -2.64 7.65
C GLN A 98 -8.35 -1.86 8.78
N GLN A 99 -7.58 -0.82 8.46
CA GLN A 99 -6.91 0.01 9.45
C GLN A 99 -7.92 0.65 10.42
N ARG A 100 -9.03 1.20 9.90
CA ARG A 100 -10.10 1.74 10.75
C ARG A 100 -10.75 0.69 11.66
N ARG A 101 -10.91 -0.55 11.18
CA ARG A 101 -11.46 -1.65 12.00
C ARG A 101 -10.51 -2.05 13.12
N GLU A 102 -9.20 -2.04 12.86
CA GLU A 102 -8.17 -2.30 13.86
C GLU A 102 -8.11 -1.18 14.90
N GLU A 103 -8.19 0.08 14.47
CA GLU A 103 -8.24 1.24 15.37
C GLU A 103 -9.53 1.29 16.21
N ALA A 104 -10.67 0.87 15.65
CA ALA A 104 -11.94 0.80 16.35
C ALA A 104 -12.09 -0.44 17.22
N ARG A 105 -11.24 -1.47 17.03
CA ARG A 105 -11.25 -2.65 17.88
C ARG A 105 -10.72 -2.21 19.26
N PRO A 106 -11.51 -2.34 20.34
CA PRO A 106 -11.00 -2.05 21.67
C PRO A 106 -9.74 -2.88 21.89
N ALA A 107 -8.73 -2.29 22.54
CA ALA A 107 -7.47 -2.94 22.89
C ALA A 107 -7.78 -4.16 23.78
N PHE A 108 -8.01 -5.30 23.15
CA PHE A 108 -8.55 -6.54 23.73
C PHE A 108 -9.90 -6.40 24.48
N PRO A 109 -10.99 -7.00 23.97
CA PRO A 109 -12.00 -7.59 24.86
C PRO A 109 -11.31 -8.76 25.55
N GLY A 110 -10.67 -8.51 26.70
CA GLY A 110 -9.72 -9.45 27.29
C GLY A 110 -8.60 -8.83 28.12
N ALA A 111 -8.31 -7.53 28.00
CA ALA A 111 -7.50 -6.86 29.03
C ALA A 111 -8.29 -6.75 30.36
N ASP A 112 -9.61 -6.69 30.22
CA ASP A 112 -10.67 -6.85 31.20
C ASP A 112 -11.06 -8.33 31.46
N GLY A 113 -10.65 -9.27 30.59
CA GLY A 113 -10.98 -10.71 30.66
C GLY A 113 -9.84 -11.63 31.14
N PHE A 114 -8.59 -11.17 31.14
CA PHE A 114 -7.49 -11.86 31.81
C PHE A 114 -7.48 -11.61 33.31
N GLY A 115 -8.41 -10.81 33.85
CA GLY A 115 -8.43 -10.47 35.26
C GLY A 115 -7.06 -9.98 35.72
N VAL A 116 -6.35 -9.24 34.86
CA VAL A 116 -5.24 -8.41 35.36
C VAL A 116 -5.94 -7.25 36.05
N ASP A 117 -6.47 -7.57 37.23
CA ASP A 117 -6.80 -6.62 38.27
C ASP A 117 -5.63 -5.62 38.25
N PRO A 118 -5.88 -4.31 38.08
CA PRO A 118 -4.80 -3.34 38.24
C PRO A 118 -4.20 -3.68 39.60
N GLY A 119 -3.00 -4.26 39.57
CA GLY A 119 -2.39 -4.80 40.78
C GLY A 119 -2.46 -3.71 41.84
N PRO A 120 -2.59 -4.06 43.13
CA PRO A 120 -2.65 -3.07 44.19
C PRO A 120 -1.55 -2.03 43.93
N PRO A 121 -1.87 -0.72 44.08
CA PRO A 121 -0.95 0.35 43.73
C PRO A 121 0.42 0.04 44.31
N ALA A 122 1.46 0.23 43.49
CA ALA A 122 2.83 -0.16 43.84
C ALA A 122 3.15 0.30 45.27
N ASP A 123 3.48 -0.66 46.14
CA ASP A 123 3.80 -0.38 47.52
C ASP A 123 5.00 0.58 47.54
N PRO A 124 4.86 1.81 48.06
CA PRO A 124 5.95 2.78 48.07
C PRO A 124 7.16 2.27 48.84
N ASP A 125 6.96 1.33 49.78
CA ASP A 125 8.04 0.70 50.54
C ASP A 125 8.59 -0.57 49.86
N ASN A 126 7.96 -1.07 48.79
CA ASN A 126 8.42 -2.24 48.05
C ASN A 126 7.98 -2.25 46.56
N PRO A 127 8.62 -1.42 45.70
CA PRO A 127 8.23 -1.26 44.30
C PRO A 127 8.52 -2.48 43.40
N TYR A 128 9.22 -3.49 43.90
CA TYR A 128 9.60 -4.69 43.13
C TYR A 128 8.87 -5.97 43.57
N ALA A 129 7.84 -5.85 44.41
CA ALA A 129 7.07 -7.02 44.82
C ALA A 129 6.38 -7.67 43.61
N PRO A 130 6.56 -8.98 43.37
CA PRO A 130 5.92 -9.66 42.26
C PRO A 130 4.39 -9.69 42.45
N PRO A 131 3.60 -9.67 41.35
CA PRO A 131 2.14 -9.76 41.43
C PRO A 131 1.73 -11.03 42.19
N ARG A 132 0.92 -10.88 43.24
CA ARG A 132 0.38 -12.02 43.97
C ARG A 132 -0.68 -12.69 43.10
N THR A 133 -0.39 -13.85 42.53
CA THR A 133 -1.40 -14.71 41.90
C THR A 133 -2.32 -15.24 42.98
N ARG A 134 -3.63 -14.98 42.89
CA ARG A 134 -4.62 -15.65 43.75
C ARG A 134 -4.61 -17.15 43.41
N ALA A 135 -4.39 -17.98 44.42
CA ALA A 135 -4.50 -19.44 44.35
C ALA A 135 -5.96 -19.88 44.42
#